data_AF-A0A3C0NAH7-F1
#
_entry.id   AF-A0A3C0NAH7-F1
#
_cell.length_a   1.000
_cell.length_b   1.000
_cell.length_c   1.000
_cell.angle_alpha   90.00
_cell.angle_beta   90.00
_cell.angle_gamma   90.00
#
_symmetry.space_group_name_H-M   'P 1'
#
loop_
_entity.id
_entity.type
_entity.pdbx_description
1 polymer ?
#
loop_
_entity_poly.entity_id
_entity_poly.type
_entity_poly.pdbx_seq_one_letter_code
_entity_poly.pdbx_strand_id
1 'polypeptide(L)'
;MLSQAIHPPEIELVTIPAGEFIMGRLETFPQVGELEEPAHPVTLAEYQIGRYPITNAQYLPFIQDTGHPAPDTWINGVFPENKADHPVSGVVWSDAWLYCAWLRWKTGKPYHLPTEAEWEKAATWNPVTGRKQLYPWGDVAHQHLCNTLGAGGLKDTTPVGAYSPQGDSPYGCADMVGNVEEWCNTLLRDYPYRADDGCEELNISGRRAQRGGDWNYIGIPIAIRRNLPSDWWIYLWGFRVVLSSSLNEAHESYIRKIQAYIARVEQEQQIEIEKNPTIAQHWYNRGTQRLNATVMGVDLSEVGKNLFAEAEQDFTQALQLVEQYYQTFSQKVQKPLNSPLGWVYYNRAIVRFEQGNHEAALTDINQAIQLDRKDPDAFGQRAQIACRLKRWSQAEQDLATFTRLGKKDSTVIYFIQAEIAFGLGEYQRAIQLLSKIIQMSKIVKHNTFTPIVEPKVYLLRGQAYEQLGQTHQALSDYCHYLLWRPDAAEAPSLLAHMG
;
A
#
# COMPACT_ATOMS: atom_id res chain seq x y z
N MET A 1 -21.03 -5.51 -28.84
CA MET A 1 -22.00 -4.80 -27.97
C MET A 1 -21.20 -3.72 -27.27
N LEU A 2 -21.56 -2.45 -27.47
CA LEU A 2 -20.94 -1.33 -26.72
C LEU A 2 -21.20 -1.59 -25.23
N SER A 3 -20.16 -1.70 -24.41
CA SER A 3 -20.32 -1.81 -22.96
C SER A 3 -21.04 -0.55 -22.48
N GLN A 4 -22.15 -0.71 -21.76
CA GLN A 4 -22.77 0.41 -21.08
C GLN A 4 -21.79 0.90 -20.01
N ALA A 5 -21.52 2.21 -19.98
CA ALA A 5 -20.65 2.80 -18.98
C ALA A 5 -21.26 2.56 -17.59
N ILE A 6 -20.51 1.87 -16.72
CA ILE A 6 -20.93 1.64 -15.34
C ILE A 6 -20.80 2.97 -14.59
N HIS A 7 -21.90 3.49 -14.06
CA HIS A 7 -21.89 4.73 -13.28
C HIS A 7 -21.55 4.45 -11.81
N PRO A 8 -20.78 5.33 -11.14
CA PRO A 8 -20.55 5.19 -9.71
C PRO A 8 -21.86 5.35 -8.93
N PRO A 9 -22.03 4.67 -7.79
CA PRO A 9 -23.21 4.84 -6.96
C PRO A 9 -23.28 6.25 -6.38
N GLU A 10 -24.50 6.70 -6.10
CA GLU A 10 -24.72 7.87 -5.25
C GLU A 10 -24.43 7.48 -3.79
N ILE A 11 -23.64 8.31 -3.12
CA ILE A 11 -23.31 8.17 -1.70
C ILE A 11 -23.91 9.36 -0.96
N GLU A 12 -24.84 9.08 -0.04
CA GLU A 12 -25.36 10.08 0.88
C GLU A 12 -24.27 10.47 1.88
N LEU A 13 -23.96 11.77 1.98
CA LEU A 13 -22.87 12.30 2.79
C LEU A 13 -23.40 13.26 3.86
N VAL A 14 -22.82 13.19 5.05
CA VAL A 14 -23.06 14.09 6.19
C VAL A 14 -21.84 14.99 6.36
N THR A 15 -22.05 16.30 6.40
CA THR A 15 -20.97 17.27 6.65
C THR A 15 -20.63 17.33 8.13
N ILE A 16 -19.35 17.13 8.46
CA ILE A 16 -18.80 17.29 9.81
C ILE A 16 -17.95 18.56 9.84
N PRO A 17 -18.39 19.61 10.56
CA PRO A 17 -17.69 20.89 10.59
C PRO A 17 -16.26 20.77 11.14
N ALA A 18 -15.39 21.64 10.63
CA ALA A 18 -14.05 21.82 11.18
C ALA A 18 -14.09 22.16 12.68
N GLY A 19 -13.08 21.74 13.42
CA GLY A 19 -12.91 22.10 14.83
C GLY A 19 -12.39 20.98 15.71
N GLU A 20 -12.10 21.36 16.94
CA GLU A 20 -11.64 20.47 18.00
C GLU A 20 -12.77 19.55 18.51
N PHE A 21 -12.43 18.31 18.84
CA PHE A 21 -13.26 17.39 19.58
C PHE A 21 -12.39 16.58 20.56
N ILE A 22 -13.03 15.93 21.52
CA ILE A 22 -12.35 15.02 22.44
C ILE A 22 -12.37 13.61 21.87
N MET A 23 -11.17 13.08 21.58
CA MET A 23 -10.95 11.70 21.12
C MET A 23 -10.46 10.84 22.29
N GLY A 24 -10.81 9.55 22.30
CA GLY A 24 -10.41 8.58 23.31
C GLY A 24 -11.36 8.49 24.51
N ARG A 25 -11.02 7.56 25.40
CA ARG A 25 -11.84 7.14 26.55
C ARG A 25 -11.82 8.17 27.67
N LEU A 26 -13.00 8.62 28.10
CA LEU A 26 -13.16 9.46 29.29
C LEU A 26 -13.09 8.63 30.57
N GLU A 27 -12.39 9.11 31.59
CA GLU A 27 -12.26 8.46 32.91
C GLU A 27 -13.61 8.17 33.58
N THR A 28 -14.63 9.00 33.30
CA THR A 28 -16.00 8.82 33.80
C THR A 28 -16.71 7.58 33.25
N PHE A 29 -16.11 6.86 32.30
CA PHE A 29 -16.64 5.66 31.67
C PHE A 29 -15.72 4.44 31.87
N PRO A 30 -15.56 3.94 33.10
CA PRO A 30 -14.52 2.98 33.47
C PRO A 30 -14.67 1.57 32.88
N GLN A 31 -15.80 1.26 32.23
CA GLN A 31 -16.10 -0.06 31.65
C GLN A 31 -15.51 -0.28 30.24
N VAL A 32 -14.75 0.69 29.71
CA VAL A 32 -14.30 0.74 28.31
C VAL A 32 -12.84 0.27 28.18
N GLY A 33 -12.52 -0.46 27.10
CA GLY A 33 -11.23 -1.12 26.87
C GLY A 33 -10.00 -0.21 26.92
N GLU A 34 -8.89 -0.76 27.39
CA GLU A 34 -7.62 -0.07 27.71
C GLU A 34 -6.92 0.59 26.49
N LEU A 35 -7.38 0.32 25.26
CA LEU A 35 -6.68 0.68 24.01
C LEU A 35 -6.93 2.12 23.51
N GLU A 36 -7.73 2.90 24.22
CA GLU A 36 -8.20 4.24 23.81
C GLU A 36 -7.90 5.33 24.87
N GLU A 37 -7.01 5.04 25.81
CA GLU A 37 -6.63 5.96 26.88
C GLU A 37 -5.31 6.71 26.58
N PRO A 38 -5.20 8.01 26.88
CA PRO A 38 -6.20 8.88 27.51
C PRO A 38 -7.10 9.59 26.50
N ALA A 39 -8.22 10.16 27.00
CA ALA A 39 -8.95 11.18 26.25
C ALA A 39 -8.09 12.44 26.04
N HIS A 40 -8.13 13.01 24.83
CA HIS A 40 -7.31 14.16 24.44
C HIS A 40 -7.98 14.96 23.31
N PRO A 41 -7.69 16.27 23.18
CA PRO A 41 -8.22 17.08 22.09
C PRO A 41 -7.56 16.72 20.76
N VAL A 42 -8.37 16.64 19.70
CA VAL A 42 -7.93 16.51 18.31
C VAL A 42 -8.67 17.54 17.47
N THR A 43 -7.95 18.29 16.63
CA THR A 43 -8.55 19.25 15.69
C THR A 43 -8.58 18.65 14.31
N LEU A 44 -9.75 18.66 13.68
CA LEU A 44 -9.95 18.19 12.31
C LEU A 44 -10.45 19.34 11.42
N ALA A 45 -10.04 19.33 10.16
CA ALA A 45 -10.65 20.14 9.12
C ALA A 45 -12.11 19.71 8.88
N GLU A 46 -12.85 20.47 8.08
CA GLU A 46 -14.17 20.04 7.63
C GLU A 46 -14.01 18.87 6.64
N TYR A 47 -14.89 17.90 6.77
CA TYR A 47 -14.99 16.76 5.85
C TYR A 47 -16.45 16.33 5.76
N GLN A 48 -16.75 15.49 4.77
CA GLN A 48 -18.03 14.81 4.68
C GLN A 48 -17.81 13.31 4.83
N ILE A 49 -18.68 12.64 5.56
CA ILE A 49 -18.60 11.18 5.77
C ILE A 49 -19.88 10.53 5.26
N GLY A 50 -19.79 9.33 4.70
CA GLY A 50 -20.96 8.54 4.31
C GLY A 50 -21.94 8.50 5.46
N ARG A 51 -23.23 8.75 5.20
CA ARG A 51 -24.26 8.63 6.22
C ARG A 51 -24.39 7.19 6.70
N TYR A 52 -24.23 6.24 5.77
CA TYR A 52 -24.29 4.80 5.97
C TYR A 52 -22.95 4.13 5.61
N PRO A 53 -22.69 2.90 6.08
CA PRO A 53 -21.66 2.04 5.48
C PRO A 53 -21.98 1.77 4.01
N ILE A 54 -20.95 1.46 3.21
CA ILE A 54 -21.14 1.09 1.81
C ILE A 54 -21.98 -0.19 1.72
N THR A 55 -23.04 -0.17 0.92
CA THR A 55 -23.94 -1.32 0.73
C THR A 55 -23.44 -2.28 -0.35
N ASN A 56 -23.98 -3.50 -0.40
CA ASN A 56 -23.67 -4.45 -1.48
C ASN A 56 -24.01 -3.87 -2.86
N ALA A 57 -25.14 -3.17 -2.99
CA ALA A 57 -25.54 -2.52 -4.24
C ALA A 57 -24.59 -1.40 -4.66
N GLN A 58 -24.03 -0.67 -3.70
CA GLN A 58 -23.01 0.37 -3.97
C GLN A 58 -21.65 -0.25 -4.31
N TYR A 59 -21.30 -1.40 -3.73
CA TYR A 59 -20.05 -2.12 -4.03
C TYR A 59 -20.06 -2.86 -5.37
N LEU A 60 -21.23 -3.30 -5.86
CA LEU A 60 -21.36 -4.07 -7.09
C LEU A 60 -20.79 -3.35 -8.34
N PRO A 61 -21.08 -2.07 -8.61
CA PRO A 61 -20.48 -1.34 -9.72
C PRO A 61 -18.95 -1.37 -9.71
N PHE A 62 -18.29 -1.31 -8.55
CA PHE A 62 -16.84 -1.40 -8.44
C PHE A 62 -16.31 -2.76 -8.94
N ILE A 63 -16.91 -3.86 -8.52
CA ILE A 63 -16.54 -5.21 -8.99
C ILE A 63 -16.77 -5.33 -10.50
N GLN A 64 -17.92 -4.87 -10.99
CA GLN A 64 -18.26 -4.96 -12.41
C GLN A 64 -17.33 -4.11 -13.28
N ASP A 65 -16.91 -2.95 -12.78
CA ASP A 65 -16.09 -1.97 -13.50
C ASP A 65 -14.58 -2.21 -13.37
N THR A 66 -14.15 -3.09 -12.48
CA THR A 66 -12.71 -3.37 -12.29
C THR A 66 -12.36 -4.85 -12.45
N GLY A 67 -13.34 -5.75 -12.46
CA GLY A 67 -13.09 -7.18 -12.35
C GLY A 67 -12.47 -7.59 -11.00
N HIS A 68 -12.50 -6.69 -9.99
CA HIS A 68 -12.02 -6.99 -8.64
C HIS A 68 -12.82 -8.20 -8.08
N PRO A 69 -12.18 -9.14 -7.35
CA PRO A 69 -12.89 -10.28 -6.79
C PRO A 69 -14.06 -9.86 -5.90
N ALA A 70 -15.19 -10.58 -6.00
CA ALA A 70 -16.29 -10.37 -5.08
C ALA A 70 -15.90 -10.80 -3.64
N PRO A 71 -16.48 -10.17 -2.60
CA PRO A 71 -16.31 -10.60 -1.22
C PRO A 71 -16.72 -12.07 -1.02
N ASP A 72 -16.08 -12.76 -0.08
CA ASP A 72 -16.36 -14.18 0.21
C ASP A 72 -17.80 -14.42 0.71
N THR A 73 -18.49 -13.37 1.15
CA THR A 73 -19.90 -13.40 1.57
C THR A 73 -20.87 -13.46 0.38
N TRP A 74 -20.39 -13.23 -0.84
CA TRP A 74 -21.18 -13.28 -2.07
C TRP A 74 -21.10 -14.68 -2.69
N ILE A 75 -22.25 -15.28 -2.97
CA ILE A 75 -22.33 -16.65 -3.50
C ILE A 75 -22.18 -16.58 -5.02
N ASN A 76 -21.14 -17.23 -5.55
CA ASN A 76 -20.82 -17.21 -6.99
C ASN A 76 -20.65 -15.78 -7.55
N GLY A 77 -20.11 -14.86 -6.74
CA GLY A 77 -19.87 -13.48 -7.15
C GLY A 77 -21.11 -12.59 -7.18
N VAL A 78 -22.21 -13.02 -6.56
CA VAL A 78 -23.45 -12.25 -6.45
C VAL A 78 -23.88 -12.16 -4.98
N PHE A 79 -24.23 -10.97 -4.51
CA PHE A 79 -24.80 -10.82 -3.16
C PHE A 79 -26.21 -11.42 -3.09
N PRO A 80 -26.68 -11.87 -1.91
CA PRO A 80 -28.04 -12.41 -1.77
C PRO A 80 -29.13 -11.41 -2.18
N GLU A 81 -30.19 -11.88 -2.85
CA GLU A 81 -31.23 -11.03 -3.48
C GLU A 81 -31.83 -9.98 -2.53
N ASN A 82 -31.95 -10.29 -1.24
CA ASN A 82 -32.53 -9.44 -0.21
C ASN A 82 -31.48 -8.64 0.61
N LYS A 83 -30.26 -8.48 0.08
CA LYS A 83 -29.15 -7.79 0.78
C LYS A 83 -28.53 -6.63 0.01
N ALA A 84 -29.22 -6.12 -1.02
CA ALA A 84 -28.76 -4.99 -1.81
C ALA A 84 -28.43 -3.75 -0.94
N ASP A 85 -29.28 -3.45 0.03
CA ASP A 85 -29.22 -2.32 0.99
C ASP A 85 -28.55 -2.68 2.33
N HIS A 86 -28.07 -3.91 2.48
CA HIS A 86 -27.22 -4.29 3.60
C HIS A 86 -25.79 -3.80 3.36
N PRO A 87 -25.02 -3.49 4.43
CA PRO A 87 -23.61 -3.16 4.28
C PRO A 87 -22.85 -4.30 3.59
N VAL A 88 -21.91 -3.96 2.72
CA VAL A 88 -20.95 -4.92 2.21
C VAL A 88 -20.08 -5.41 3.36
N SER A 89 -19.89 -6.72 3.44
CA SER A 89 -19.04 -7.34 4.45
C SER A 89 -18.18 -8.43 3.85
N GLY A 90 -17.13 -8.86 4.54
CA GLY A 90 -16.16 -9.80 3.97
C GLY A 90 -15.07 -9.12 3.14
N VAL A 91 -14.85 -7.82 3.37
CA VAL A 91 -13.84 -7.02 2.63
C VAL A 91 -12.62 -6.79 3.51
N VAL A 92 -11.42 -7.01 2.95
CA VAL A 92 -10.20 -6.59 3.63
C VAL A 92 -9.98 -5.09 3.43
N TRP A 93 -9.15 -4.48 4.29
CA TRP A 93 -8.82 -3.05 4.22
C TRP A 93 -8.38 -2.59 2.82
N SER A 94 -7.57 -3.39 2.12
CA SER A 94 -7.11 -3.05 0.78
C SER A 94 -8.25 -2.96 -0.24
N ASP A 95 -9.26 -3.81 -0.11
CA ASP A 95 -10.41 -3.83 -1.02
C ASP A 95 -11.28 -2.57 -0.79
N ALA A 96 -11.49 -2.23 0.48
CA ALA A 96 -12.17 -1.00 0.89
C ALA A 96 -11.42 0.27 0.40
N TRP A 97 -10.09 0.28 0.49
CA TRP A 97 -9.29 1.37 -0.05
C TRP A 97 -9.38 1.47 -1.58
N LEU A 98 -9.32 0.33 -2.29
CA LEU A 98 -9.44 0.29 -3.75
C LEU A 98 -10.81 0.77 -4.22
N TYR A 99 -11.87 0.45 -3.48
CA TYR A 99 -13.18 1.01 -3.73
C TYR A 99 -13.16 2.54 -3.64
N CYS A 100 -12.55 3.11 -2.60
CA CYS A 100 -12.41 4.57 -2.47
C CYS A 100 -11.59 5.18 -3.61
N ALA A 101 -10.51 4.52 -4.04
CA ALA A 101 -9.69 4.94 -5.17
C ALA A 101 -10.48 4.91 -6.49
N TRP A 102 -11.22 3.83 -6.74
CA TRP A 102 -12.13 3.73 -7.88
C TRP A 102 -13.22 4.81 -7.84
N LEU A 103 -13.85 5.03 -6.68
CA LEU A 103 -14.88 6.05 -6.54
C LEU A 103 -14.32 7.46 -6.79
N ARG A 104 -13.11 7.74 -6.30
CA ARG A 104 -12.37 8.96 -6.57
C ARG A 104 -12.11 9.15 -8.05
N TRP A 105 -11.69 8.10 -8.75
CA TRP A 105 -11.50 8.12 -10.18
C TRP A 105 -12.82 8.41 -10.93
N LYS A 106 -13.89 7.65 -10.66
CA LYS A 106 -15.18 7.82 -11.36
C LYS A 106 -15.81 9.18 -11.19
N THR A 107 -15.58 9.82 -10.03
CA THR A 107 -16.28 11.05 -9.64
C THR A 107 -15.40 12.29 -9.73
N GLY A 108 -14.07 12.14 -9.81
CA GLY A 108 -13.10 13.22 -9.66
C GLY A 108 -13.06 13.83 -8.25
N LYS A 109 -13.76 13.23 -7.26
CA LYS A 109 -13.90 13.76 -5.91
C LYS A 109 -12.97 13.00 -4.94
N PRO A 110 -12.30 13.66 -3.98
CA PRO A 110 -11.28 13.05 -3.11
C PRO A 110 -11.83 12.08 -2.06
N TYR A 111 -12.39 10.95 -2.49
CA TYR A 111 -12.92 9.90 -1.60
C TYR A 111 -11.82 9.04 -0.97
N HIS A 112 -11.96 8.70 0.31
CA HIS A 112 -11.05 7.84 1.07
C HIS A 112 -11.74 7.07 2.20
N LEU A 113 -11.00 6.16 2.86
CA LEU A 113 -11.44 5.58 4.13
C LEU A 113 -11.29 6.61 5.26
N PRO A 114 -12.21 6.66 6.23
CA PRO A 114 -12.09 7.57 7.37
C PRO A 114 -10.81 7.30 8.15
N THR A 115 -10.17 8.35 8.67
CA THR A 115 -9.27 8.19 9.82
C THR A 115 -10.09 7.79 11.05
N GLU A 116 -9.47 7.17 12.06
CA GLU A 116 -10.11 6.89 13.34
C GLU A 116 -10.64 8.17 13.99
N ALA A 117 -9.91 9.28 13.86
CA ALA A 117 -10.31 10.57 14.41
C ALA A 117 -11.57 11.11 13.72
N GLU A 118 -11.63 11.07 12.39
CA GLU A 118 -12.82 11.43 11.62
C GLU A 118 -14.00 10.55 12.02
N TRP A 119 -13.80 9.23 12.03
CA TRP A 119 -14.85 8.29 12.39
C TRP A 119 -15.40 8.55 13.80
N GLU A 120 -14.52 8.74 14.79
CA GLU A 120 -14.91 8.92 16.19
C GLU A 120 -15.59 10.27 16.43
N LYS A 121 -15.14 11.35 15.78
CA LYS A 121 -15.81 12.65 15.84
C LYS A 121 -17.23 12.55 15.28
N ALA A 122 -17.38 11.93 14.10
CA ALA A 122 -18.68 11.72 13.47
C ALA A 122 -19.62 10.85 14.32
N ALA A 123 -19.06 9.88 15.06
CA ALA A 123 -19.83 8.97 15.91
C ALA A 123 -20.27 9.60 17.24
N THR A 124 -19.39 10.34 17.93
CA THR A 124 -19.56 10.60 19.37
C THR A 124 -19.51 12.06 19.78
N TRP A 125 -19.07 12.98 18.94
CA TRP A 125 -19.01 14.39 19.31
C TRP A 125 -20.35 15.08 19.09
N ASN A 126 -20.88 15.74 20.12
CA ASN A 126 -22.09 16.53 20.01
C ASN A 126 -21.73 18.02 19.89
N PRO A 127 -21.89 18.63 18.70
CA PRO A 127 -21.50 20.02 18.48
C PRO A 127 -22.43 21.03 19.20
N VAL A 128 -23.67 20.63 19.52
CA VAL A 128 -24.64 21.49 20.21
C VAL A 128 -24.27 21.65 21.67
N THR A 129 -23.88 20.56 22.32
CA THR A 129 -23.48 20.57 23.73
C THR A 129 -21.98 20.74 23.95
N GLY A 130 -21.17 20.66 22.90
CA GLY A 130 -19.71 20.74 22.98
C GLY A 130 -19.08 19.61 23.80
N ARG A 131 -19.63 18.40 23.74
CA ARG A 131 -19.18 17.26 24.56
C ARG A 131 -19.17 15.95 23.79
N LYS A 132 -18.32 15.03 24.26
CA LYS A 132 -18.31 13.64 23.81
C LYS A 132 -19.46 12.87 24.48
N GLN A 133 -20.15 12.04 23.70
CA GLN A 133 -21.17 11.10 24.14
C GLN A 133 -20.61 9.68 24.18
N LEU A 134 -21.21 8.81 25.00
CA LEU A 134 -20.80 7.40 25.09
C LEU A 134 -21.20 6.62 23.82
N TYR A 135 -22.42 6.79 23.35
CA TYR A 135 -22.97 6.21 22.14
C TYR A 135 -23.38 7.34 21.17
N PRO A 136 -23.59 7.04 19.88
CA PRO A 136 -24.08 8.04 18.91
C PRO A 136 -25.37 8.73 19.35
N TRP A 137 -26.24 8.02 20.06
CA TRP A 137 -27.52 8.53 20.55
C TRP A 137 -27.48 9.10 21.97
N GLY A 138 -26.31 9.16 22.62
CA GLY A 138 -26.16 9.71 23.98
C GLY A 138 -25.45 8.76 24.96
N ASP A 139 -25.67 8.95 26.26
CA ASP A 139 -24.87 8.27 27.30
C ASP A 139 -25.52 7.00 27.88
N VAL A 140 -26.71 6.64 27.38
CA VAL A 140 -27.47 5.48 27.86
C VAL A 140 -27.47 4.41 26.78
N ALA A 141 -27.12 3.18 27.18
CA ALA A 141 -27.13 2.04 26.27
C ALA A 141 -28.58 1.70 25.87
N HIS A 142 -28.81 1.50 24.58
CA HIS A 142 -30.13 1.14 24.06
C HIS A 142 -30.03 -0.02 23.06
N GLN A 143 -30.67 -1.14 23.39
CA GLN A 143 -30.62 -2.38 22.60
C GLN A 143 -31.39 -2.31 21.27
N HIS A 144 -32.21 -1.28 21.05
CA HIS A 144 -33.02 -1.14 19.83
C HIS A 144 -32.49 -0.07 18.88
N LEU A 145 -31.29 0.45 19.11
CA LEU A 145 -30.69 1.54 18.32
C LEU A 145 -29.44 1.10 17.54
N CYS A 146 -29.10 -0.19 17.59
CA CYS A 146 -27.98 -0.77 16.85
C CYS A 146 -28.19 -2.26 16.60
N ASN A 147 -27.50 -2.81 15.61
CA ASN A 147 -27.47 -4.24 15.35
C ASN A 147 -26.23 -4.89 15.98
N THR A 148 -26.36 -5.49 17.15
CA THR A 148 -25.32 -6.33 17.77
C THR A 148 -25.93 -7.54 18.46
N LEU A 149 -25.15 -8.60 18.69
CA LEU A 149 -25.62 -9.80 19.40
C LEU A 149 -26.08 -9.44 20.83
N GLY A 150 -25.35 -8.54 21.50
CA GLY A 150 -25.71 -8.03 22.83
C GLY A 150 -26.98 -7.18 22.87
N ALA A 151 -27.38 -6.64 21.73
CA ALA A 151 -28.62 -5.88 21.53
C ALA A 151 -29.81 -6.78 21.10
N GLY A 152 -29.63 -8.10 21.02
CA GLY A 152 -30.63 -9.03 20.51
C GLY A 152 -30.70 -9.05 18.97
N GLY A 153 -29.62 -8.63 18.30
CA GLY A 153 -29.49 -8.57 16.84
C GLY A 153 -29.65 -9.91 16.14
N LEU A 154 -29.87 -9.85 14.82
CA LEU A 154 -30.38 -10.97 14.01
C LEU A 154 -29.34 -12.05 13.66
N LYS A 155 -28.13 -11.96 14.23
CA LYS A 155 -26.95 -12.77 13.83
C LYS A 155 -26.61 -12.65 12.35
N ASP A 156 -26.91 -11.48 11.80
CA ASP A 156 -26.68 -11.11 10.41
C ASP A 156 -26.70 -9.58 10.33
N THR A 157 -26.24 -9.02 9.21
CA THR A 157 -26.39 -7.59 8.92
C THR A 157 -27.87 -7.21 8.77
N THR A 158 -28.17 -5.93 8.96
CA THR A 158 -29.49 -5.32 8.71
C THR A 158 -29.36 -4.26 7.60
N PRO A 159 -30.46 -3.91 6.91
CA PRO A 159 -30.46 -2.78 5.98
C PRO A 159 -29.93 -1.52 6.64
N VAL A 160 -29.14 -0.74 5.90
CA VAL A 160 -28.60 0.52 6.43
C VAL A 160 -29.73 1.48 6.81
N GLY A 161 -29.60 2.13 7.96
CA GLY A 161 -30.60 3.06 8.49
C GLY A 161 -31.80 2.40 9.18
N ALA A 162 -31.79 1.08 9.42
CA ALA A 162 -32.87 0.39 10.13
C ALA A 162 -33.15 0.93 11.55
N TYR A 163 -32.19 1.65 12.14
CA TYR A 163 -32.26 2.24 13.48
C TYR A 163 -32.39 3.77 13.47
N SER A 164 -32.44 4.37 12.28
CA SER A 164 -32.55 5.82 12.12
C SER A 164 -34.00 6.31 12.34
N PRO A 165 -34.19 7.55 12.83
CA PRO A 165 -33.14 8.50 13.25
C PRO A 165 -32.69 8.30 14.71
N GLN A 166 -33.32 7.42 15.49
CA GLN A 166 -33.06 7.36 16.94
C GLN A 166 -31.66 6.83 17.28
N GLY A 167 -31.07 5.99 16.44
CA GLY A 167 -29.71 5.49 16.56
C GLY A 167 -28.64 6.34 15.88
N ASP A 168 -29.02 7.46 15.25
CA ASP A 168 -28.08 8.31 14.52
C ASP A 168 -27.19 9.10 15.50
N SER A 169 -25.98 9.44 15.05
CA SER A 169 -25.09 10.34 15.77
C SER A 169 -25.64 11.77 15.84
N PRO A 170 -25.06 12.69 16.65
CA PRO A 170 -25.49 14.10 16.68
C PRO A 170 -25.37 14.82 15.33
N TYR A 171 -24.57 14.27 14.42
CA TYR A 171 -24.41 14.77 13.06
C TYR A 171 -25.40 14.14 12.07
N GLY A 172 -26.10 13.07 12.45
CA GLY A 172 -27.00 12.32 11.57
C GLY A 172 -26.36 11.10 10.88
N CYS A 173 -25.17 10.68 11.32
CA CYS A 173 -24.53 9.47 10.80
C CYS A 173 -25.21 8.24 11.40
N ALA A 174 -25.70 7.35 10.55
CA ALA A 174 -26.40 6.14 10.93
C ALA A 174 -25.46 4.94 11.03
N ASP A 175 -25.88 3.94 11.81
CA ASP A 175 -25.21 2.66 11.99
C ASP A 175 -23.73 2.78 12.41
N MET A 176 -23.38 3.84 13.15
CA MET A 176 -22.02 4.03 13.68
C MET A 176 -21.67 2.98 14.76
N VAL A 177 -22.65 2.25 15.29
CA VAL A 177 -22.45 1.18 16.27
C VAL A 177 -23.15 -0.08 15.78
N GLY A 178 -22.40 -1.18 15.68
CA GLY A 178 -22.90 -2.46 15.21
C GLY A 178 -23.04 -2.57 13.69
N ASN A 179 -23.83 -3.55 13.25
CA ASN A 179 -23.99 -3.95 11.85
C ASN A 179 -22.69 -4.52 11.25
N VAL A 180 -21.74 -3.69 10.84
CA VAL A 180 -20.41 -4.12 10.40
C VAL A 180 -19.34 -3.33 11.11
N GLU A 181 -18.22 -3.98 11.37
CA GLU A 181 -17.05 -3.27 11.84
C GLU A 181 -16.41 -2.50 10.68
N GLU A 182 -16.10 -1.23 10.89
CA GLU A 182 -15.73 -0.35 9.79
C GLU A 182 -14.23 -0.09 9.73
N TRP A 183 -13.62 -0.38 8.58
CA TRP A 183 -12.22 -0.07 8.32
C TRP A 183 -11.94 1.43 8.35
N CYS A 184 -10.92 1.80 9.10
CA CYS A 184 -10.30 3.12 9.06
C CYS A 184 -8.98 3.09 8.30
N ASN A 185 -8.56 4.24 7.78
CA ASN A 185 -7.25 4.45 7.19
C ASN A 185 -6.12 4.38 8.23
N THR A 186 -6.39 4.73 9.49
CA THR A 186 -5.40 4.83 10.56
C THR A 186 -4.75 3.49 10.91
N LEU A 187 -3.43 3.47 11.04
CA LEU A 187 -2.68 2.36 11.65
C LEU A 187 -2.91 2.31 13.15
N LEU A 188 -3.01 1.09 13.67
CA LEU A 188 -3.06 0.87 15.10
C LEU A 188 -1.72 1.24 15.76
N ARG A 189 -1.74 2.39 16.44
CA ARG A 189 -0.69 2.93 17.31
C ARG A 189 -1.18 3.07 18.74
N ASP A 190 -0.27 3.25 19.68
CA ASP A 190 -0.61 3.52 21.07
C ASP A 190 -1.31 4.89 21.18
N TYR A 191 -2.25 5.02 22.14
CA TYR A 191 -2.87 6.31 22.43
C TYR A 191 -1.93 7.19 23.28
N PRO A 192 -2.08 8.53 23.24
CA PRO A 192 -3.10 9.29 22.49
C PRO A 192 -2.88 9.26 20.97
N TYR A 193 -3.95 9.47 20.20
CA TYR A 193 -3.89 9.56 18.74
C TYR A 193 -3.00 10.74 18.32
N ARG A 194 -2.20 10.51 17.29
CA ARG A 194 -1.27 11.48 16.75
C ARG A 194 -1.33 11.47 15.23
N ALA A 195 -1.97 12.48 14.64
CA ALA A 195 -2.01 12.63 13.18
C ALA A 195 -0.60 12.74 12.56
N ASP A 196 0.41 13.13 13.35
CA ASP A 196 1.78 13.37 12.90
C ASP A 196 2.73 12.17 13.07
N ASP A 197 2.27 11.02 13.57
CA ASP A 197 3.14 9.85 13.82
C ASP A 197 3.25 8.88 12.63
N GLY A 198 2.60 9.22 11.52
CA GLY A 198 2.53 8.40 10.31
C GLY A 198 1.43 7.34 10.34
N CYS A 199 0.51 7.38 11.30
CA CYS A 199 -0.61 6.44 11.36
C CYS A 199 -1.53 6.52 10.14
N GLU A 200 -1.63 7.66 9.46
CA GLU A 200 -2.47 7.81 8.26
C GLU A 200 -1.75 7.49 6.94
N GLU A 201 -0.47 7.11 7.00
CA GLU A 201 0.33 6.86 5.81
C GLU A 201 -0.05 5.52 5.16
N LEU A 202 -0.30 5.55 3.85
CA LEU A 202 -0.78 4.38 3.09
C LEU A 202 0.31 3.35 2.82
N ASN A 203 1.56 3.78 2.75
CA ASN A 203 2.72 2.94 2.42
C ASN A 203 3.35 2.25 3.64
N ILE A 204 2.90 2.57 4.86
CA ILE A 204 3.33 1.86 6.06
C ILE A 204 2.50 0.58 6.24
N SER A 205 3.21 -0.54 6.33
CA SER A 205 2.64 -1.83 6.74
C SER A 205 2.23 -1.81 8.21
N GLY A 206 1.02 -2.30 8.49
CA GLY A 206 0.61 -2.57 9.86
C GLY A 206 -0.86 -2.90 9.95
N ARG A 207 -1.31 -3.19 11.16
CA ARG A 207 -2.73 -3.39 11.45
C ARG A 207 -3.43 -2.04 11.36
N ARG A 208 -4.56 -2.00 10.66
CA ARG A 208 -5.39 -0.81 10.52
C ARG A 208 -6.52 -0.87 11.53
N ALA A 209 -6.94 0.29 11.99
CA ALA A 209 -7.98 0.37 12.99
C ALA A 209 -9.34 0.03 12.41
N GLN A 210 -10.17 -0.49 13.29
CA GLN A 210 -11.54 -0.90 13.01
C GLN A 210 -12.42 -0.30 14.10
N ARG A 211 -13.58 0.22 13.69
CA ARG A 211 -14.47 1.00 14.56
C ARG A 211 -15.90 0.50 14.53
N GLY A 212 -16.66 0.85 15.57
CA GLY A 212 -18.12 0.69 15.62
C GLY A 212 -18.61 -0.68 16.06
N GLY A 213 -17.82 -1.74 15.89
CA GLY A 213 -18.22 -3.11 16.22
C GLY A 213 -19.25 -3.69 15.24
N ASP A 214 -19.50 -4.98 15.34
CA ASP A 214 -20.27 -5.74 14.33
C ASP A 214 -21.55 -6.39 14.90
N TRP A 215 -22.36 -6.97 14.01
CA TRP A 215 -23.62 -7.64 14.38
C TRP A 215 -23.45 -8.84 15.33
N ASN A 216 -22.26 -9.43 15.41
CA ASN A 216 -21.95 -10.57 16.27
C ASN A 216 -21.33 -10.15 17.62
N TYR A 217 -21.18 -8.85 17.86
CA TYR A 217 -20.60 -8.33 19.09
C TYR A 217 -21.50 -8.60 20.29
N ILE A 218 -20.95 -9.23 21.34
CA ILE A 218 -21.71 -9.73 22.51
C ILE A 218 -22.28 -8.59 23.39
N GLY A 219 -21.81 -7.35 23.24
CA GLY A 219 -22.31 -6.18 23.96
C GLY A 219 -22.95 -5.10 23.06
N ILE A 220 -23.07 -3.88 23.58
CA ILE A 220 -23.32 -2.67 22.78
C ILE A 220 -21.99 -1.88 22.75
N PRO A 221 -21.32 -1.78 21.59
CA PRO A 221 -20.02 -1.12 21.49
C PRO A 221 -20.14 0.38 21.74
N ILE A 222 -19.20 0.91 22.50
CA ILE A 222 -19.04 2.34 22.81
C ILE A 222 -18.09 2.92 21.75
N ALA A 223 -18.50 2.94 20.48
CA ALA A 223 -17.68 3.47 19.39
C ALA A 223 -16.22 2.94 19.37
N ILE A 224 -16.05 1.69 19.81
CA ILE A 224 -14.76 1.11 20.23
C ILE A 224 -13.78 1.02 19.08
N ARG A 225 -12.51 1.10 19.43
CA ARG A 225 -11.36 0.68 18.63
C ARG A 225 -11.06 -0.78 18.90
N ARG A 226 -11.03 -1.59 17.84
CA ARG A 226 -10.55 -2.98 17.95
C ARG A 226 -9.30 -3.20 17.13
N ASN A 227 -8.63 -4.27 17.52
CA ASN A 227 -7.38 -4.74 16.97
C ASN A 227 -7.52 -6.24 16.69
N LEU A 228 -8.44 -6.61 15.79
CA LEU A 228 -8.73 -8.01 15.54
C LEU A 228 -7.67 -8.63 14.64
N PRO A 229 -6.96 -9.68 15.10
CA PRO A 229 -5.81 -10.19 14.37
C PRO A 229 -6.13 -11.28 13.34
N SER A 230 -7.41 -11.59 13.11
CA SER A 230 -7.83 -12.91 12.62
C SER A 230 -8.81 -12.83 11.45
N ASP A 231 -8.38 -13.33 10.28
CA ASP A 231 -9.19 -13.46 9.05
C ASP A 231 -10.44 -14.35 9.23
N TRP A 232 -10.50 -15.12 10.32
CA TRP A 232 -11.62 -15.97 10.68
C TRP A 232 -12.96 -15.21 10.82
N TRP A 233 -12.91 -13.87 10.94
CA TRP A 233 -14.05 -13.00 11.22
C TRP A 233 -14.26 -11.97 10.10
N ILE A 234 -13.59 -12.14 8.95
CA ILE A 234 -13.62 -11.19 7.83
C ILE A 234 -15.03 -10.83 7.36
N TYR A 235 -15.97 -11.76 7.46
CA TYR A 235 -17.38 -11.59 7.10
C TYR A 235 -18.12 -10.53 7.96
N LEU A 236 -17.49 -10.03 9.02
CA LEU A 236 -17.99 -8.97 9.89
C LEU A 236 -17.47 -7.57 9.51
N TRP A 237 -16.47 -7.48 8.62
CA TRP A 237 -15.80 -6.23 8.29
C TRP A 237 -16.36 -5.60 7.03
N GLY A 238 -16.72 -4.33 7.14
CA GLY A 238 -17.16 -3.45 6.07
C GLY A 238 -16.41 -2.12 6.16
N PHE A 239 -16.97 -1.08 5.56
CA PHE A 239 -16.39 0.26 5.61
C PHE A 239 -17.41 1.33 5.21
N ARG A 240 -17.08 2.58 5.52
CA ARG A 240 -17.69 3.76 4.93
C ARG A 240 -16.65 4.66 4.30
N VAL A 241 -17.10 5.67 3.58
CA VAL A 241 -16.22 6.59 2.85
C VAL A 241 -16.25 7.98 3.46
N VAL A 242 -15.15 8.70 3.34
CA VAL A 242 -15.01 10.13 3.63
C VAL A 242 -14.67 10.86 2.34
N LEU A 243 -15.14 12.10 2.23
CA LEU A 243 -14.80 13.06 1.21
C LEU A 243 -14.19 14.29 1.89
N SER A 244 -12.89 14.53 1.67
CA SER A 244 -12.15 15.65 2.29
C SER A 244 -11.08 16.21 1.35
N SER A 245 -10.61 17.43 1.59
CA SER A 245 -9.53 18.05 0.81
C SER A 245 -8.11 17.70 1.31
N SER A 246 -7.95 16.95 2.41
CA SER A 246 -6.75 16.97 3.27
C SER A 246 -5.78 15.78 3.14
N LEU A 247 -6.08 14.74 2.36
CA LEU A 247 -5.22 13.55 2.27
C LEU A 247 -3.81 13.79 1.70
N ASN A 248 -3.60 14.91 1.00
CA ASN A 248 -2.32 15.23 0.39
C ASN A 248 -1.25 15.63 1.42
N GLU A 249 -1.61 16.27 2.55
CA GLU A 249 -0.61 16.82 3.50
C GLU A 249 0.13 15.75 4.32
N ALA A 250 -0.54 14.65 4.69
CA ALA A 250 0.06 13.56 5.47
C ALA A 250 1.10 12.79 4.63
N HIS A 251 0.80 12.56 3.34
CA HIS A 251 1.72 11.95 2.39
C HIS A 251 3.01 12.76 2.26
N GLU A 252 2.88 14.08 2.06
CA GLU A 252 4.03 14.98 1.95
C GLU A 252 4.88 15.02 3.23
N SER A 253 4.27 14.84 4.41
CA SER A 253 4.97 14.82 5.71
C SER A 253 5.90 13.62 5.87
N TYR A 254 5.49 12.44 5.41
CA TYR A 254 6.30 11.23 5.46
C TYR A 254 7.56 11.32 4.60
N ILE A 255 7.38 11.79 3.37
CA ILE A 255 8.47 11.99 2.41
C ILE A 255 9.54 12.90 3.04
N ARG A 256 9.13 13.98 3.72
CA ARG A 256 10.06 14.89 4.42
C ARG A 256 10.86 14.19 5.54
N LYS A 257 10.26 13.25 6.29
CA LYS A 257 10.96 12.53 7.39
C LYS A 257 11.99 11.53 6.86
N ILE A 258 11.68 10.78 5.80
CA ILE A 258 12.64 9.88 5.15
C ILE A 258 13.81 10.69 4.59
N GLN A 259 13.52 11.79 3.89
CA GLN A 259 14.54 12.70 3.36
C GLN A 259 15.47 13.22 4.46
N ALA A 260 14.94 13.61 5.62
CA ALA A 260 15.75 14.08 6.74
C ALA A 260 16.65 12.98 7.36
N TYR A 261 16.15 11.75 7.47
CA TYR A 261 16.95 10.61 7.95
C TYR A 261 18.11 10.28 7.00
N ILE A 262 17.83 10.24 5.68
CA ILE A 262 18.84 9.99 4.64
C ILE A 262 19.91 11.07 4.69
N ALA A 263 19.52 12.35 4.71
CA ALA A 263 20.45 13.46 4.75
C ALA A 263 21.40 13.40 5.97
N ARG A 264 20.90 12.97 7.13
CA ARG A 264 21.74 12.79 8.34
C ARG A 264 22.77 11.68 8.17
N VAL A 265 22.37 10.52 7.66
CA VAL A 265 23.27 9.37 7.49
C VAL A 265 24.29 9.63 6.38
N GLU A 266 23.90 10.32 5.31
CA GLU A 266 24.83 10.79 4.27
C GLU A 266 25.88 11.74 4.83
N GLN A 267 25.48 12.66 5.69
CA GLN A 267 26.39 13.58 6.36
C GLN A 267 27.43 12.83 7.21
N GLU A 268 27.03 11.79 7.94
CA GLU A 268 27.94 10.95 8.72
C GLU A 268 28.99 10.24 7.83
N GLN A 269 28.57 9.69 6.68
CA GLN A 269 29.49 9.03 5.74
C GLN A 269 30.40 10.02 5.01
N GLN A 270 29.88 11.21 4.68
CA GLN A 270 30.66 12.30 4.08
C GLN A 270 31.81 12.71 5.01
N ILE A 271 31.57 12.79 6.32
CA ILE A 271 32.62 13.09 7.32
C ILE A 271 33.73 12.02 7.29
N GLU A 272 33.39 10.74 7.17
CA GLU A 272 34.40 9.67 7.09
C GLU A 272 35.20 9.70 5.78
N ILE A 273 34.56 10.04 4.65
CA ILE A 273 35.24 10.26 3.37
C ILE A 273 36.18 11.47 3.45
N GLU A 274 35.77 12.58 4.08
CA GLU A 274 36.60 13.76 4.26
C GLU A 274 37.84 13.48 5.12
N LYS A 275 37.72 12.61 6.14
CA LYS A 275 38.86 12.14 6.94
C LYS A 275 39.82 11.28 6.13
N ASN A 276 39.31 10.37 5.28
CA ASN A 276 40.12 9.40 4.55
C ASN A 276 39.59 9.14 3.12
N PRO A 277 39.84 10.05 2.16
CA PRO A 277 39.18 9.99 0.84
C PRO A 277 39.69 8.85 -0.05
N THR A 278 40.82 8.23 0.30
CA THR A 278 41.46 7.15 -0.48
C THR A 278 40.96 5.74 -0.13
N ILE A 279 40.09 5.61 0.89
CA ILE A 279 39.54 4.32 1.30
C ILE A 279 38.27 4.03 0.48
N ALA A 280 38.37 3.11 -0.47
CA ALA A 280 37.27 2.73 -1.35
C ALA A 280 36.00 2.24 -0.62
N GLN A 281 36.16 1.63 0.57
CA GLN A 281 35.04 1.11 1.35
C GLN A 281 34.07 2.21 1.81
N HIS A 282 34.56 3.42 2.09
CA HIS A 282 33.69 4.53 2.50
C HIS A 282 32.77 4.97 1.37
N TRP A 283 33.33 5.11 0.16
CA TRP A 283 32.57 5.40 -1.06
C TRP A 283 31.56 4.28 -1.37
N TYR A 284 31.98 3.01 -1.31
CA TYR A 284 31.08 1.87 -1.50
C TYR A 284 29.91 1.86 -0.50
N ASN A 285 30.19 2.10 0.79
CA ASN A 285 29.18 2.12 1.83
C ASN A 285 28.15 3.21 1.57
N ARG A 286 28.58 4.43 1.24
CA ARG A 286 27.67 5.53 0.93
C ARG A 286 26.84 5.26 -0.32
N GLY A 287 27.46 4.78 -1.40
CA GLY A 287 26.75 4.40 -2.61
C GLY A 287 25.70 3.30 -2.36
N THR A 288 26.02 2.31 -1.53
CA THR A 288 25.09 1.24 -1.15
C THR A 288 23.91 1.78 -0.33
N GLN A 289 24.16 2.75 0.56
CA GLN A 289 23.09 3.36 1.33
C GLN A 289 22.15 4.19 0.46
N ARG A 290 22.71 4.99 -0.47
CA ARG A 290 21.92 5.72 -1.47
C ARG A 290 21.07 4.79 -2.32
N LEU A 291 21.64 3.68 -2.79
CA LEU A 291 20.91 2.62 -3.48
C LEU A 291 19.79 2.04 -2.59
N ASN A 292 20.07 1.67 -1.35
CA ASN A 292 19.06 1.12 -0.44
C ASN A 292 17.94 2.12 -0.10
N ALA A 293 18.25 3.41 -0.01
CA ALA A 293 17.27 4.48 0.22
C ALA A 293 16.25 4.56 -0.93
N THR A 294 16.69 4.37 -2.18
CA THR A 294 15.75 4.30 -3.33
C THR A 294 14.86 3.05 -3.27
N VAL A 295 15.39 1.91 -2.80
CA VAL A 295 14.63 0.67 -2.65
C VAL A 295 13.59 0.76 -1.53
N MET A 296 13.85 1.56 -0.48
CA MET A 296 12.92 1.79 0.64
C MET A 296 11.80 2.80 0.35
N GLY A 297 11.58 3.17 -0.92
CA GLY A 297 10.43 3.99 -1.32
C GLY A 297 10.70 5.49 -1.40
N VAL A 298 11.97 5.91 -1.50
CA VAL A 298 12.27 7.23 -2.07
C VAL A 298 12.06 7.13 -3.57
N ASP A 299 10.89 7.60 -3.96
CA ASP A 299 10.32 7.64 -5.29
C ASP A 299 11.29 8.09 -6.41
N LEU A 300 10.98 7.68 -7.65
CA LEU A 300 11.52 8.19 -8.91
C LEU A 300 11.17 9.68 -9.17
N SER A 301 10.69 10.38 -8.16
CA SER A 301 10.85 11.83 -7.98
C SER A 301 12.27 12.29 -8.29
N GLU A 302 12.44 13.60 -8.52
CA GLU A 302 13.75 14.21 -8.74
C GLU A 302 14.78 13.82 -7.67
N VAL A 303 14.33 13.57 -6.42
CA VAL A 303 15.18 13.14 -5.31
C VAL A 303 15.75 11.74 -5.52
N GLY A 304 14.94 10.75 -5.92
CA GLY A 304 15.43 9.40 -6.19
C GLY A 304 16.38 9.36 -7.39
N LYS A 305 16.11 10.14 -8.43
CA LYS A 305 17.01 10.29 -9.59
C LYS A 305 18.38 10.86 -9.18
N ASN A 306 18.38 11.87 -8.31
CA ASN A 306 19.62 12.44 -7.77
C ASN A 306 20.38 11.41 -6.93
N LEU A 307 19.70 10.65 -6.06
CA LEU A 307 20.32 9.60 -5.26
C LEU A 307 20.97 8.50 -6.12
N PHE A 308 20.33 8.09 -7.22
CA PHE A 308 20.95 7.16 -8.17
C PHE A 308 22.20 7.75 -8.83
N ALA A 309 22.15 9.00 -9.29
CA ALA A 309 23.32 9.65 -9.89
C ALA A 309 24.50 9.75 -8.91
N GLU A 310 24.21 10.11 -7.66
CA GLU A 310 25.21 10.20 -6.60
C GLU A 310 25.76 8.82 -6.19
N ALA A 311 24.91 7.78 -6.15
CA ALA A 311 25.34 6.41 -5.93
C ALA A 311 26.27 5.90 -7.04
N GLU A 312 25.96 6.21 -8.30
CA GLU A 312 26.83 5.86 -9.44
C GLU A 312 28.21 6.52 -9.31
N GLN A 313 28.25 7.79 -8.92
CA GLN A 313 29.49 8.52 -8.69
C GLN A 313 30.33 7.86 -7.59
N ASP A 314 29.68 7.48 -6.48
CA ASP A 314 30.33 6.79 -5.37
C ASP A 314 30.92 5.45 -5.75
N PHE A 315 30.14 4.62 -6.46
CA PHE A 315 30.64 3.33 -6.94
C PHE A 315 31.77 3.49 -7.95
N THR A 316 31.71 4.51 -8.80
CA THR A 316 32.79 4.82 -9.75
C THR A 316 34.06 5.23 -9.03
N GLN A 317 33.96 6.06 -7.99
CA GLN A 317 35.11 6.44 -7.17
C GLN A 317 35.69 5.25 -6.41
N ALA A 318 34.84 4.39 -5.85
CA ALA A 318 35.27 3.16 -5.19
C ALA A 318 36.04 2.25 -6.16
N LEU A 319 35.54 2.05 -7.38
CA LEU A 319 36.21 1.26 -8.41
C LEU A 319 37.57 1.85 -8.80
N GLN A 320 37.66 3.16 -9.03
CA GLN A 320 38.92 3.82 -9.36
C GLN A 320 39.99 3.63 -8.28
N LEU A 321 39.62 3.78 -7.01
CA LEU A 321 40.53 3.60 -5.88
C LEU A 321 41.02 2.15 -5.76
N VAL A 322 40.10 1.19 -5.94
CA VAL A 322 40.45 -0.24 -5.90
C VAL A 322 41.34 -0.61 -7.10
N GLU A 323 41.04 -0.13 -8.30
CA GLU A 323 41.86 -0.35 -9.49
C GLU A 323 43.25 0.27 -9.33
N GLN A 324 43.36 1.49 -8.81
CA GLN A 324 44.65 2.14 -8.53
C GLN A 324 45.47 1.34 -7.50
N TYR A 325 44.83 0.86 -6.44
CA TYR A 325 45.47 -0.02 -5.45
C TYR A 325 46.00 -1.29 -6.12
N TYR A 326 45.21 -1.94 -6.97
CA TYR A 326 45.63 -3.15 -7.67
C TYR A 326 46.68 -2.91 -8.74
N GLN A 327 46.67 -1.81 -9.49
CA GLN A 327 47.76 -1.47 -10.41
C GLN A 327 49.09 -1.30 -9.67
N THR A 328 49.04 -0.74 -8.46
CA THR A 328 50.23 -0.58 -7.61
C THR A 328 50.67 -1.92 -6.97
N PHE A 329 49.70 -2.77 -6.61
CA PHE A 329 49.94 -4.04 -5.92
C PHE A 329 50.33 -5.18 -6.88
N SER A 330 49.74 -5.25 -8.08
CA SER A 330 50.02 -6.26 -9.10
C SER A 330 51.43 -6.16 -9.67
N GLN A 331 51.98 -4.94 -9.74
CA GLN A 331 53.40 -4.70 -10.01
C GLN A 331 54.33 -5.37 -8.98
N LYS A 332 53.84 -5.65 -7.77
CA LYS A 332 54.62 -6.23 -6.68
C LYS A 332 54.37 -7.71 -6.44
N VAL A 333 53.18 -8.24 -6.75
CA VAL A 333 52.79 -9.61 -6.40
C VAL A 333 51.97 -10.23 -7.53
N GLN A 334 52.57 -11.15 -8.29
CA GLN A 334 51.91 -11.95 -9.34
C GLN A 334 50.91 -12.95 -8.74
N LYS A 335 49.74 -12.49 -8.29
CA LYS A 335 48.60 -13.35 -7.91
C LYS A 335 47.30 -12.90 -8.57
N PRO A 336 46.43 -13.84 -8.99
CA PRO A 336 45.17 -13.51 -9.65
C PRO A 336 44.16 -12.88 -8.67
N LEU A 337 43.44 -11.87 -9.19
CA LEU A 337 42.37 -11.13 -8.52
C LEU A 337 41.22 -12.06 -8.13
N ASN A 338 40.97 -12.22 -6.84
CA ASN A 338 39.64 -12.53 -6.32
C ASN A 338 39.27 -11.36 -5.40
N SER A 339 38.48 -10.42 -5.92
CA SER A 339 38.39 -9.06 -5.38
C SER A 339 36.95 -8.67 -5.01
N PRO A 340 36.73 -7.87 -3.94
CA PRO A 340 35.45 -7.21 -3.65
C PRO A 340 34.89 -6.33 -4.79
N LEU A 341 35.64 -6.15 -5.89
CA LEU A 341 35.21 -5.48 -7.12
C LEU A 341 33.91 -6.03 -7.71
N GLY A 342 33.67 -7.34 -7.63
CA GLY A 342 32.47 -7.96 -8.24
C GLY A 342 31.17 -7.34 -7.72
N TRP A 343 31.11 -7.04 -6.43
CA TRP A 343 29.92 -6.48 -5.77
C TRP A 343 29.73 -4.99 -6.10
N VAL A 344 30.84 -4.25 -6.29
CA VAL A 344 30.78 -2.85 -6.69
C VAL A 344 30.27 -2.72 -8.12
N TYR A 345 30.77 -3.56 -9.04
CA TYR A 345 30.26 -3.67 -10.41
C TYR A 345 28.77 -4.07 -10.41
N TYR A 346 28.39 -5.07 -9.62
CA TYR A 346 27.00 -5.50 -9.48
C TYR A 346 26.08 -4.34 -9.02
N ASN A 347 26.42 -3.65 -7.94
CA ASN A 347 25.59 -2.55 -7.42
C ASN A 347 25.52 -1.36 -8.38
N ARG A 348 26.62 -1.01 -9.06
CA ARG A 348 26.61 0.04 -10.09
C ARG A 348 25.76 -0.35 -11.30
N ALA A 349 25.74 -1.64 -11.67
CA ALA A 349 24.85 -2.13 -12.71
C ALA A 349 23.38 -1.93 -12.36
N ILE A 350 22.98 -2.15 -11.09
CA ILE A 350 21.61 -1.89 -10.62
C ILE A 350 21.26 -0.41 -10.75
N VAL A 351 22.13 0.47 -10.24
CA VAL A 351 21.91 1.92 -10.33
C VAL A 351 21.72 2.37 -11.78
N ARG A 352 22.62 1.94 -12.67
CA ARG A 352 22.55 2.26 -14.11
C ARG A 352 21.31 1.70 -14.78
N PHE A 353 20.86 0.52 -14.36
CA PHE A 353 19.64 -0.09 -14.87
C PHE A 353 18.40 0.75 -14.50
N GLU A 354 18.28 1.19 -13.24
CA GLU A 354 17.17 2.03 -12.77
C GLU A 354 17.20 3.44 -13.39
N GLN A 355 18.38 3.96 -13.73
CA GLN A 355 18.53 5.20 -14.51
C GLN A 355 18.19 5.04 -16.00
N GLY A 356 17.86 3.84 -16.47
CA GLY A 356 17.59 3.56 -17.89
C GLY A 356 18.83 3.36 -18.77
N ASN A 357 20.04 3.43 -18.20
CA ASN A 357 21.29 3.21 -18.93
C ASN A 357 21.63 1.70 -19.04
N HIS A 358 20.80 0.98 -19.79
CA HIS A 358 20.82 -0.48 -19.84
C HIS A 358 22.10 -1.07 -20.46
N GLU A 359 22.76 -0.39 -21.39
CA GLU A 359 24.03 -0.87 -21.98
C GLU A 359 25.22 -0.72 -21.01
N ALA A 360 25.27 0.39 -20.25
CA ALA A 360 26.28 0.55 -19.21
C ALA A 360 26.06 -0.45 -18.05
N ALA A 361 24.79 -0.67 -17.67
CA ALA A 361 24.43 -1.71 -16.70
C ALA A 361 24.85 -3.11 -17.18
N LEU A 362 24.65 -3.42 -18.47
CA LEU A 362 25.08 -4.68 -19.06
C LEU A 362 26.60 -4.85 -19.02
N THR A 363 27.35 -3.77 -19.24
CA THR A 363 28.81 -3.79 -19.17
C THR A 363 29.29 -4.14 -17.77
N ASP A 364 28.72 -3.49 -16.75
CA ASP A 364 29.10 -3.72 -15.35
C ASP A 364 28.69 -5.11 -14.86
N ILE A 365 27.48 -5.58 -15.18
CA ILE A 365 27.05 -6.91 -14.73
C ILE A 365 27.90 -8.02 -15.38
N ASN A 366 28.37 -7.81 -16.61
CA ASN A 366 29.30 -8.73 -17.25
C ASN A 366 30.67 -8.75 -16.53
N GLN A 367 31.16 -7.61 -16.04
CA GLN A 367 32.37 -7.57 -15.22
C GLN A 367 32.16 -8.29 -13.87
N ALA A 368 31.00 -8.07 -13.23
CA ALA A 368 30.64 -8.77 -12.00
C ALA A 368 30.65 -10.30 -12.19
N ILE A 369 30.02 -10.81 -13.25
CA ILE A 369 29.99 -12.25 -13.58
C ILE A 369 31.38 -12.79 -13.94
N GLN A 370 32.25 -11.99 -14.57
CA GLN A 370 33.63 -12.40 -14.85
C GLN A 370 34.42 -12.61 -13.56
N LEU A 371 34.18 -11.77 -12.54
CA LEU A 371 34.84 -11.82 -11.24
C LEU A 371 34.24 -12.91 -10.32
N ASP A 372 32.93 -13.14 -10.37
CA ASP A 372 32.27 -14.24 -9.68
C ASP A 372 31.27 -14.97 -10.59
N ARG A 373 31.71 -16.10 -11.15
CA ARG A 373 30.90 -16.92 -12.06
C ARG A 373 29.85 -17.78 -11.37
N LYS A 374 29.85 -17.82 -10.03
CA LYS A 374 28.94 -18.66 -9.24
C LYS A 374 27.86 -17.85 -8.55
N ASP A 375 27.89 -16.53 -8.63
CA ASP A 375 26.85 -15.67 -8.11
C ASP A 375 25.57 -15.80 -8.96
N PRO A 376 24.50 -16.44 -8.45
CA PRO A 376 23.24 -16.51 -9.18
C PRO A 376 22.65 -15.11 -9.39
N ASP A 377 22.70 -14.21 -8.40
CA ASP A 377 21.97 -12.95 -8.43
C ASP A 377 22.47 -12.04 -9.59
N ALA A 378 23.77 -12.12 -9.93
CA ALA A 378 24.33 -11.48 -11.11
C ALA A 378 23.71 -11.95 -12.45
N PHE A 379 23.40 -13.25 -12.59
CA PHE A 379 22.68 -13.76 -13.77
C PHE A 379 21.22 -13.34 -13.78
N GLY A 380 20.57 -13.28 -12.61
CA GLY A 380 19.20 -12.75 -12.48
C GLY A 380 19.11 -11.30 -12.96
N GLN A 381 20.03 -10.44 -12.50
CA GLN A 381 20.08 -9.04 -12.95
C GLN A 381 20.42 -8.92 -14.43
N ARG A 382 21.34 -9.73 -14.96
CA ARG A 382 21.63 -9.70 -16.40
C ARG A 382 20.42 -10.12 -17.25
N ALA A 383 19.61 -11.07 -16.78
CA ALA A 383 18.36 -11.44 -17.45
C ALA A 383 17.37 -10.27 -17.50
N GLN A 384 17.21 -9.52 -16.40
CA GLN A 384 16.36 -8.30 -16.37
C GLN A 384 16.88 -7.21 -17.32
N ILE A 385 18.19 -6.95 -17.30
CA ILE A 385 18.84 -6.01 -18.24
C ILE A 385 18.61 -6.45 -19.69
N ALA A 386 18.76 -7.74 -19.98
CA ALA A 386 18.50 -8.31 -21.29
C ALA A 386 17.02 -8.13 -21.71
N CYS A 387 16.06 -8.25 -20.79
CA CYS A 387 14.66 -7.97 -21.07
C CYS A 387 14.44 -6.50 -21.47
N ARG A 388 15.03 -5.52 -20.76
CA ARG A 388 14.96 -4.10 -21.15
C ARG A 388 15.59 -3.81 -22.51
N LEU A 389 16.66 -4.52 -22.84
CA LEU A 389 17.32 -4.46 -24.14
C LEU A 389 16.62 -5.29 -25.24
N LYS A 390 15.48 -5.92 -24.94
CA LYS A 390 14.72 -6.81 -25.85
C LYS A 390 15.53 -8.02 -26.37
N ARG A 391 16.52 -8.47 -25.60
CA ARG A 391 17.38 -9.62 -25.89
C ARG A 391 16.82 -10.89 -25.24
N TRP A 392 15.64 -11.32 -25.68
CA TRP A 392 14.84 -12.37 -25.04
C TRP A 392 15.59 -13.70 -24.87
N SER A 393 16.28 -14.16 -25.92
CA SER A 393 17.05 -15.42 -25.86
C SER A 393 18.19 -15.38 -24.84
N GLN A 394 18.83 -14.21 -24.66
CA GLN A 394 19.85 -14.03 -23.64
C GLN A 394 19.23 -14.07 -22.24
N ALA A 395 18.08 -13.40 -22.05
CA ALA A 395 17.36 -13.42 -20.78
C ALA A 395 16.94 -14.84 -20.37
N GLU A 396 16.47 -15.67 -21.31
CA GLU A 396 16.13 -17.06 -21.03
C GLU A 396 17.34 -17.91 -20.62
N GLN A 397 18.49 -17.74 -21.29
CA GLN A 397 19.73 -18.44 -20.95
C GLN A 397 20.24 -18.06 -19.56
N ASP A 398 20.19 -16.78 -19.24
CA ASP A 398 20.59 -16.26 -17.93
C ASP A 398 19.65 -16.74 -16.84
N LEU A 399 18.34 -16.75 -17.09
CA LEU A 399 17.35 -17.29 -16.14
C LEU A 399 17.50 -18.80 -15.92
N ALA A 400 17.83 -19.56 -16.96
CA ALA A 400 18.16 -20.99 -16.84
C ALA A 400 19.42 -21.19 -15.97
N THR A 401 20.42 -20.32 -16.12
CA THR A 401 21.63 -20.34 -15.29
C THR A 401 21.33 -19.96 -13.84
N PHE A 402 20.54 -18.91 -13.62
CA PHE A 402 20.04 -18.47 -12.30
C PHE A 402 19.37 -19.63 -11.55
N THR A 403 18.49 -20.36 -12.23
CA THR A 403 17.78 -21.51 -11.65
C THR A 403 18.72 -22.69 -11.36
N ARG A 404 19.65 -22.98 -12.28
CA ARG A 404 20.63 -24.06 -12.14
C ARG A 404 21.59 -23.84 -10.97
N LEU A 405 21.96 -22.58 -10.69
CA LEU A 405 22.84 -22.21 -9.57
C LEU A 405 22.15 -22.26 -8.19
N GLY A 406 20.88 -22.69 -8.12
CA GLY A 406 20.23 -23.09 -6.87
C GLY A 406 19.04 -22.24 -6.44
N LYS A 407 18.74 -21.14 -7.13
CA LYS A 407 17.54 -20.32 -6.87
C LYS A 407 16.34 -20.99 -7.53
N LYS A 408 15.57 -21.78 -6.78
CA LYS A 408 14.33 -22.43 -7.24
C LYS A 408 13.11 -21.73 -6.63
N ASP A 409 12.00 -21.71 -7.36
CA ASP A 409 10.70 -21.21 -6.88
C ASP A 409 10.70 -19.79 -6.28
N SER A 410 11.48 -18.88 -6.87
CA SER A 410 11.48 -17.46 -6.51
C SER A 410 10.48 -16.66 -7.35
N THR A 411 9.83 -15.66 -6.75
CA THR A 411 8.98 -14.68 -7.45
C THR A 411 9.73 -13.96 -8.57
N VAL A 412 11.04 -13.77 -8.42
CA VAL A 412 11.95 -13.19 -9.44
C VAL A 412 11.91 -14.00 -10.73
N ILE A 413 11.84 -15.35 -10.64
CA ILE A 413 11.80 -16.22 -11.81
C ILE A 413 10.52 -15.98 -12.61
N TYR A 414 9.38 -16.00 -11.91
CA TYR A 414 8.08 -15.77 -12.54
C TYR A 414 7.97 -14.37 -13.12
N PHE A 415 8.57 -13.37 -12.47
CA PHE A 415 8.56 -11.99 -12.96
C PHE A 415 9.37 -11.85 -14.25
N ILE A 416 10.61 -12.36 -14.29
CA ILE A 416 11.44 -12.33 -15.51
C ILE A 416 10.76 -13.12 -16.64
N GLN A 417 10.16 -14.28 -16.35
CA GLN A 417 9.39 -15.03 -17.36
C GLN A 417 8.19 -14.24 -17.87
N ALA A 418 7.53 -13.48 -17.01
CA ALA A 418 6.41 -12.63 -17.42
C ALA A 418 6.88 -11.47 -18.29
N GLU A 419 8.02 -10.84 -17.99
CA GLU A 419 8.62 -9.80 -18.84
C GLU A 419 8.98 -10.33 -20.22
N ILE A 420 9.59 -11.53 -20.29
CA ILE A 420 9.90 -12.20 -21.56
C ILE A 420 8.61 -12.50 -22.33
N ALA A 421 7.62 -13.11 -21.69
CA ALA A 421 6.33 -13.43 -22.32
C ALA A 421 5.62 -12.17 -22.83
N PHE A 422 5.59 -11.10 -22.04
CA PHE A 422 5.03 -9.81 -22.44
C PHE A 422 5.76 -9.23 -23.65
N GLY A 423 7.11 -9.25 -23.65
CA GLY A 423 7.93 -8.78 -24.76
C GLY A 423 7.76 -9.57 -26.07
N LEU A 424 7.39 -10.85 -25.97
CA LEU A 424 7.06 -11.73 -27.09
C LEU A 424 5.59 -11.62 -27.55
N GLY A 425 4.77 -10.79 -26.91
CA GLY A 425 3.33 -10.66 -27.20
C GLY A 425 2.47 -11.79 -26.64
N GLU A 426 3.02 -12.64 -25.77
CA GLU A 426 2.31 -13.73 -25.10
C GLU A 426 1.57 -13.22 -23.84
N TYR A 427 0.72 -12.20 -24.01
CA TYR A 427 0.12 -11.45 -22.89
C TYR A 427 -0.67 -12.34 -21.92
N GLN A 428 -1.37 -13.36 -22.42
CA GLN A 428 -2.10 -14.31 -21.56
C GLN A 428 -1.16 -15.10 -20.64
N ARG A 429 0.02 -15.50 -21.16
CA ARG A 429 1.04 -16.20 -20.38
C ARG A 429 1.66 -15.27 -19.35
N ALA A 430 1.94 -14.01 -19.72
CA ALA A 430 2.40 -13.00 -18.78
C ALA A 430 1.41 -12.80 -17.62
N ILE A 431 0.11 -12.67 -17.92
CA ILE A 431 -0.94 -12.56 -16.90
C ILE A 431 -0.97 -13.77 -15.97
N GLN A 432 -0.86 -14.99 -16.50
CA GLN A 432 -0.84 -16.21 -15.68
C GLN A 432 0.36 -16.23 -14.72
N LEU A 433 1.55 -15.88 -15.21
CA LEU A 433 2.77 -15.82 -14.42
C LEU A 433 2.69 -14.75 -13.31
N LEU A 434 2.24 -13.55 -13.65
CA LEU A 434 2.08 -12.44 -12.70
C LEU A 434 0.99 -12.73 -11.66
N SER A 435 -0.10 -13.38 -12.08
CA SER A 435 -1.15 -13.84 -11.16
C SER A 435 -0.65 -14.92 -10.22
N LYS A 436 0.26 -15.80 -10.68
CA LYS A 436 0.92 -16.79 -9.82
C LYS A 436 1.79 -16.12 -8.75
N ILE A 437 2.52 -15.05 -9.08
CA ILE A 437 3.26 -14.25 -8.09
C ILE A 437 2.29 -13.72 -7.02
N ILE A 438 1.18 -13.12 -7.44
CA ILE A 438 0.14 -12.58 -6.55
C ILE A 438 -0.54 -13.68 -5.70
N GLN A 439 -0.69 -14.89 -6.22
CA GLN A 439 -1.22 -16.02 -5.46
C GLN A 439 -0.22 -16.54 -4.43
N MET A 440 1.05 -16.71 -4.83
CA MET A 440 2.13 -17.14 -3.93
C MET A 440 2.29 -16.18 -2.76
N SER A 441 2.10 -14.88 -2.99
CA SER A 441 2.12 -13.87 -1.94
C SER A 441 0.87 -13.88 -1.05
N LYS A 442 -0.31 -14.25 -1.58
CA LYS A 442 -1.56 -14.36 -0.81
C LYS A 442 -1.58 -15.53 0.18
N ILE A 443 -0.76 -16.57 -0.05
CA ILE A 443 -0.68 -17.75 0.83
C ILE A 443 0.07 -17.45 2.15
N VAL A 444 0.82 -16.36 2.23
CA VAL A 444 1.61 -15.95 3.42
C VAL A 444 0.79 -15.11 4.42
N LYS A 445 -0.53 -15.00 4.24
CA LYS A 445 -1.45 -14.17 5.04
C LYS A 445 -1.42 -14.52 6.54
N HIS A 446 -0.67 -13.74 7.32
CA HIS A 446 -0.98 -13.42 8.72
C HIS A 446 -0.71 -11.93 8.95
N ASN A 447 -1.77 -11.12 8.84
CA ASN A 447 -1.96 -9.81 9.48
C ASN A 447 -0.81 -8.78 9.46
N THR A 448 -0.03 -8.74 8.39
CA THR A 448 0.96 -7.68 8.12
C THR A 448 0.80 -7.20 6.68
N PHE A 449 0.49 -5.91 6.50
CA PHE A 449 0.34 -5.25 5.20
C PHE A 449 1.71 -4.94 4.59
N THR A 450 2.60 -5.93 4.53
CA THR A 450 3.81 -5.80 3.73
C THR A 450 3.38 -5.93 2.27
N PRO A 451 3.89 -5.11 1.33
CA PRO A 451 3.75 -5.45 -0.09
C PRO A 451 4.55 -6.73 -0.31
N ILE A 452 3.89 -7.87 -0.16
CA ILE A 452 4.48 -9.18 -0.48
C ILE A 452 4.69 -9.28 -2.01
N VAL A 453 4.02 -8.42 -2.77
CA VAL A 453 4.14 -8.28 -4.22
C VAL A 453 4.73 -6.91 -4.56
N GLU A 454 5.83 -6.91 -5.31
CA GLU A 454 6.43 -5.69 -5.85
C GLU A 454 5.42 -4.94 -6.75
N PRO A 455 5.21 -3.62 -6.60
CA PRO A 455 4.20 -2.87 -7.36
C PRO A 455 4.32 -3.03 -8.89
N LYS A 456 5.55 -3.21 -9.41
CA LYS A 456 5.82 -3.45 -10.83
C LYS A 456 5.10 -4.70 -11.38
N VAL A 457 4.74 -5.67 -10.53
CA VAL A 457 3.94 -6.85 -10.90
C VAL A 457 2.53 -6.45 -11.35
N TYR A 458 1.87 -5.58 -10.59
CA TYR A 458 0.54 -5.07 -10.95
C TYR A 458 0.63 -4.20 -12.20
N LEU A 459 1.61 -3.30 -12.29
CA LEU A 459 1.81 -2.47 -13.49
C LEU A 459 1.93 -3.31 -14.76
N LEU A 460 2.82 -4.30 -14.78
CA LEU A 460 3.05 -5.14 -15.96
C LEU A 460 1.82 -6.01 -16.29
N ARG A 461 1.08 -6.48 -15.28
CA ARG A 461 -0.13 -7.28 -15.50
C ARG A 461 -1.26 -6.41 -16.04
N GLY A 462 -1.39 -5.18 -15.54
CA GLY A 462 -2.32 -4.18 -16.04
C GLY A 462 -2.06 -3.85 -17.51
N GLN A 463 -0.80 -3.62 -17.87
CA GLN A 463 -0.38 -3.43 -19.27
C GLN A 463 -0.72 -4.66 -20.13
N ALA A 464 -0.55 -5.88 -19.61
CA ALA A 464 -0.89 -7.09 -20.34
C ALA A 464 -2.39 -7.23 -20.58
N TYR A 465 -3.21 -6.89 -19.58
CA TYR A 465 -4.67 -6.84 -19.72
C TYR A 465 -5.10 -5.81 -20.77
N GLU A 466 -4.48 -4.64 -20.76
CA GLU A 466 -4.75 -3.58 -21.73
C GLU A 466 -4.46 -4.02 -23.17
N GLN A 467 -3.34 -4.70 -23.42
CA GLN A 467 -3.03 -5.27 -24.75
C GLN A 467 -4.06 -6.29 -25.23
N LEU A 468 -4.79 -6.92 -24.31
CA LEU A 468 -5.88 -7.85 -24.61
C LEU A 468 -7.27 -7.18 -24.65
N GLY A 469 -7.36 -5.85 -24.49
CA GLY A 469 -8.61 -5.11 -24.42
C GLY A 469 -9.41 -5.34 -23.13
N GLN A 470 -8.78 -5.86 -22.08
CA GLN A 470 -9.37 -6.13 -20.77
C GLN A 470 -9.25 -4.91 -19.85
N THR A 471 -9.89 -3.81 -20.24
CA THR A 471 -9.72 -2.48 -19.63
C THR A 471 -10.03 -2.44 -18.14
N HIS A 472 -11.05 -3.18 -17.69
CA HIS A 472 -11.45 -3.21 -16.28
C HIS A 472 -10.37 -3.83 -15.39
N GLN A 473 -9.80 -4.96 -15.80
CA GLN A 473 -8.72 -5.62 -15.07
C GLN A 473 -7.43 -4.80 -15.11
N ALA A 474 -7.15 -4.14 -16.24
CA ALA A 474 -6.02 -3.23 -16.37
C ALA A 474 -6.12 -2.08 -15.35
N LEU A 475 -7.30 -1.46 -15.27
CA LEU A 475 -7.61 -0.40 -14.32
C LEU A 475 -7.41 -0.86 -12.86
N SER A 476 -7.92 -2.04 -12.51
CA SER A 476 -7.74 -2.60 -11.15
C SER A 476 -6.26 -2.72 -10.77
N ASP A 477 -5.45 -3.24 -11.70
CA ASP A 477 -4.01 -3.40 -11.51
C ASP A 477 -3.27 -2.05 -11.44
N TYR A 478 -3.70 -1.05 -12.23
CA TYR A 478 -3.16 0.30 -12.14
C TYR A 478 -3.50 0.97 -10.81
N CYS A 479 -4.72 0.77 -10.26
CA CYS A 479 -5.07 1.23 -8.92
C CYS A 479 -4.19 0.57 -7.85
N HIS A 480 -3.95 -0.74 -7.95
CA HIS A 480 -3.03 -1.45 -7.06
C HIS A 480 -1.59 -0.95 -7.15
N TYR A 481 -1.12 -0.59 -8.35
CA TYR A 481 0.20 0.02 -8.54
C TYR A 481 0.27 1.41 -7.89
N LEU A 482 -0.72 2.27 -8.16
CA LEU A 482 -0.77 3.64 -7.66
C LEU A 482 -0.98 3.73 -6.14
N LEU A 483 -1.55 2.72 -5.50
CA LEU A 483 -1.57 2.59 -4.03
C LEU A 483 -0.16 2.70 -3.43
N TRP A 484 0.82 2.09 -4.08
CA TRP A 484 2.21 2.04 -3.61
C TRP A 484 3.13 3.05 -4.31
N ARG A 485 2.66 3.64 -5.41
CA ARG A 485 3.41 4.55 -6.29
C ARG A 485 2.52 5.69 -6.81
N PRO A 486 1.92 6.50 -5.92
CA PRO A 486 0.98 7.55 -6.35
C PRO A 486 1.65 8.67 -7.15
N ASP A 487 2.95 8.91 -6.93
CA ASP A 487 3.75 9.95 -7.60
C ASP A 487 4.57 9.45 -8.79
N ALA A 488 4.38 8.18 -9.20
CA ALA A 488 5.11 7.62 -10.34
C ALA A 488 4.94 8.48 -11.60
N ALA A 489 6.00 8.56 -12.42
CA ALA A 489 5.98 9.35 -13.66
C ALA A 489 4.89 8.86 -14.65
N GLU A 490 4.56 7.57 -14.59
CA GLU A 490 3.50 6.95 -15.36
C GLU A 490 2.10 7.28 -14.81
N ALA A 491 1.97 7.72 -13.55
CA ALA A 491 0.69 7.92 -12.88
C ALA A 491 -0.27 8.84 -13.65
N PRO A 492 0.12 10.01 -14.19
CA PRO A 492 -0.79 10.84 -14.99
C PRO A 492 -1.29 10.11 -16.24
N SER A 493 -0.45 9.32 -16.88
CA SER A 493 -0.83 8.54 -18.07
C SER A 493 -1.75 7.38 -17.71
N LEU A 494 -1.47 6.66 -16.62
CA LEU A 494 -2.32 5.57 -16.15
C LEU A 494 -3.69 6.11 -15.72
N LEU A 495 -3.72 7.21 -14.99
CA LEU A 495 -4.94 7.95 -14.62
C LEU A 495 -5.70 8.46 -15.84
N ALA A 496 -5.01 8.87 -16.90
CA ALA A 496 -5.64 9.28 -18.16
C ALA A 496 -6.27 8.12 -18.94
N HIS A 497 -5.72 6.89 -18.85
CA HIS A 497 -6.39 5.68 -19.38
C HIS A 497 -7.63 5.31 -18.57
N MET A 498 -7.74 5.84 -17.34
CA MET A 498 -8.95 5.77 -16.57
C MET A 498 -9.94 6.86 -17.01
N GLY A 499 -9.56 8.02 -17.55
CA GLY A 499 -10.51 9.06 -18.01
C GLY A 499 -11.31 8.64 -19.23
#